data_AF-A0A5N6PWG6-F1
#
_entry.id   AF-A0A5N6PWG6-F1
#
_cell.length_a   1.000
_cell.length_b   1.000
_cell.length_c   1.000
_cell.angle_alpha   90.00
_cell.angle_beta   90.00
_cell.angle_gamma   90.00
#
_symmetry.space_group_name_H-M   'P 1'
#
loop_
_entity.id
_entity.type
_entity.pdbx_description
1 polymer ?
#
loop_
_entity_poly.entity_id
_entity_poly.type
_entity_poly.pdbx_seq_one_letter_code
_entity_poly.pdbx_strand_id
1 'polypeptide(L)'
;MNLCEQCGYHLKMSSSDRIELSIDPGTWEPMDEDMVSLDPIEFHSEEEPYKNRIDSYQRKIELTEDVQTGIGQLDGINVAIAVMNFQFMGGSMGSVVGEKITRLIEYATKDFLPLIIVCASGGARMQEGSLSLMQMAKISSALYDYQSNKKLFYVPILTSPTTGGVTASFGMLGDIIIAEPNAYIAFAGKRVIEQTLNKTVPDGSQAAEYLFPKGLFDLIVPRNPLKSVLSSGYDRFDVKDGIVCIFRWGFPGKNLRVLLRFLIKDIQSVRIEVKEGIYARRVLYMDIRGQGAIPLTRTDENFTPREMEQKAAELAYFLRVPIEVF
;
A
#
# COMPACT_ATOMS: atom_id res chain seq x y z
N MET A 1 9.49 -8.66 -11.39
CA MET A 1 9.05 -7.23 -11.47
C MET A 1 7.87 -6.98 -12.42
N ASN A 2 7.67 -7.77 -13.49
CA ASN A 2 6.55 -7.64 -14.45
C ASN A 2 6.39 -6.19 -14.96
N LEU A 3 7.50 -5.60 -15.42
CA LEU A 3 7.55 -4.30 -16.08
C LEU A 3 7.91 -4.53 -17.55
N CYS A 4 7.25 -3.83 -18.46
CA CYS A 4 7.66 -3.83 -19.87
C CYS A 4 9.03 -3.15 -20.00
N GLU A 5 10.02 -3.85 -20.54
CA GLU A 5 11.38 -3.33 -20.69
C GLU A 5 11.47 -2.13 -21.65
N GLN A 6 10.50 -2.01 -22.58
CA GLN A 6 10.48 -0.94 -23.58
C GLN A 6 9.79 0.34 -23.08
N CYS A 7 8.74 0.23 -22.27
CA CYS A 7 7.92 1.39 -21.87
C CYS A 7 7.67 1.54 -20.36
N GLY A 8 8.19 0.64 -19.53
CA GLY A 8 8.01 0.67 -18.07
C GLY A 8 6.57 0.37 -17.60
N TYR A 9 5.68 -0.06 -18.50
CA TYR A 9 4.29 -0.37 -18.17
C TYR A 9 4.20 -1.54 -17.18
N HIS A 10 3.34 -1.39 -16.18
CA HIS A 10 3.15 -2.38 -15.13
C HIS A 10 2.24 -3.51 -15.65
N LEU A 11 2.86 -4.65 -15.99
CA LEU A 11 2.15 -5.84 -16.44
C LEU A 11 1.43 -6.50 -15.26
N LYS A 12 0.43 -7.34 -15.58
CA LYS A 12 -0.23 -8.19 -14.59
C LYS A 12 0.82 -9.06 -13.90
N MET A 13 0.64 -9.23 -12.60
CA MET A 13 1.55 -9.95 -11.72
C MET A 13 0.71 -10.89 -10.86
N SER A 14 1.19 -12.13 -10.70
CA SER A 14 0.55 -13.09 -9.81
C SER A 14 0.70 -12.62 -8.35
N SER A 15 -0.16 -13.09 -7.46
CA SER A 15 0.02 -12.80 -6.03
C SER A 15 1.31 -13.40 -5.47
N SER A 16 1.75 -14.57 -5.97
CA SER A 16 3.00 -15.22 -5.55
C SER A 16 4.24 -14.42 -5.95
N ASP A 17 4.32 -13.96 -7.21
CA ASP A 17 5.43 -13.11 -7.68
C ASP A 17 5.51 -11.80 -6.87
N ARG A 18 4.35 -11.26 -6.47
CA ARG A 18 4.26 -10.05 -5.67
C ARG A 18 4.74 -10.28 -4.25
N ILE A 19 4.41 -11.41 -3.63
CA ILE A 19 4.90 -11.80 -2.31
C ILE A 19 6.42 -11.95 -2.36
N GLU A 20 6.95 -12.69 -3.34
CA GLU A 20 8.40 -12.88 -3.52
C GLU A 20 9.15 -11.55 -3.73
N LEU A 21 8.53 -10.60 -4.45
CA LEU A 21 9.12 -9.28 -4.66
C LEU A 21 9.14 -8.42 -3.38
N SER A 22 8.10 -8.52 -2.55
CA SER A 22 7.89 -7.63 -1.40
C SER A 22 8.50 -8.17 -0.10
N ILE A 23 8.40 -9.47 0.13
CA ILE A 23 8.75 -10.14 1.39
C ILE A 23 10.18 -10.69 1.34
N ASP A 24 10.86 -10.67 2.49
CA ASP A 24 12.21 -11.17 2.63
C ASP A 24 12.24 -12.70 2.42
N PRO A 25 13.22 -13.22 1.65
CA PRO A 25 13.30 -14.65 1.35
C PRO A 25 13.29 -15.52 2.62
N GLY A 26 12.43 -16.54 2.63
CA GLY A 26 12.32 -17.50 3.73
C GLY A 26 11.52 -17.02 4.94
N THR A 27 10.87 -15.86 4.87
CA THR A 27 10.08 -15.30 5.98
C THR A 27 8.56 -15.35 5.77
N TRP A 28 8.11 -15.79 4.59
CA TRP A 28 6.68 -15.88 4.26
C TRP A 28 6.00 -17.02 5.03
N GLU A 29 5.00 -16.66 5.82
CA GLU A 29 4.16 -17.56 6.60
C GLU A 29 2.69 -17.36 6.15
N PRO A 30 2.19 -18.21 5.23
CA PRO A 30 0.84 -18.06 4.70
C PRO A 30 -0.24 -18.42 5.74
N MET A 31 -1.41 -17.82 5.59
CA MET A 31 -2.59 -18.01 6.44
C MET A 31 -3.81 -18.44 5.61
N ASP A 32 -4.61 -19.33 6.18
CA ASP A 32 -5.92 -19.75 5.64
C ASP A 32 -5.83 -20.22 4.17
N GLU A 33 -4.79 -20.99 3.83
CA GLU A 33 -4.56 -21.47 2.46
C GLU A 33 -5.62 -22.46 1.97
N ASP A 34 -6.21 -23.22 2.88
CA ASP A 34 -7.22 -24.25 2.63
C ASP A 34 -8.66 -23.70 2.55
N MET A 35 -8.86 -22.39 2.77
CA MET A 35 -10.18 -21.77 2.71
C MET A 35 -10.66 -21.62 1.27
N VAL A 36 -11.84 -22.17 0.97
CA VAL A 36 -12.42 -22.21 -0.39
C VAL A 36 -13.84 -21.64 -0.42
N SER A 37 -14.22 -21.06 -1.57
CA SER A 37 -15.56 -20.52 -1.76
C SER A 37 -16.59 -21.62 -1.96
N LEU A 38 -17.81 -21.35 -1.47
CA LEU A 38 -19.00 -22.17 -1.71
C LEU A 38 -19.97 -21.41 -2.63
N ASP A 39 -21.09 -22.06 -2.99
CA ASP A 39 -22.20 -21.45 -3.72
C ASP A 39 -23.41 -21.26 -2.79
N PRO A 40 -23.40 -20.24 -1.92
CA PRO A 40 -24.40 -20.07 -0.85
C PRO A 40 -25.77 -19.64 -1.36
N ILE A 41 -25.86 -19.12 -2.60
CA ILE A 41 -27.11 -18.64 -3.20
C ILE A 41 -27.58 -19.50 -4.37
N GLU A 42 -26.93 -20.65 -4.58
CA GLU A 42 -27.20 -21.57 -5.70
C GLU A 42 -27.27 -20.81 -7.04
N PHE A 43 -26.22 -20.05 -7.34
CA PHE A 43 -26.22 -19.09 -8.44
C PHE A 43 -26.48 -19.78 -9.78
N HIS A 44 -27.64 -19.50 -10.37
CA HIS A 44 -28.02 -20.00 -11.68
C HIS A 44 -27.36 -19.18 -12.80
N SER A 45 -26.58 -19.85 -13.64
CA SER A 45 -26.02 -19.30 -14.87
C SER A 45 -26.41 -20.17 -16.06
N GLU A 46 -26.75 -19.54 -17.19
CA GLU A 46 -27.01 -20.23 -18.46
C GLU A 46 -25.72 -20.79 -19.11
N GLU A 47 -24.56 -20.23 -18.77
CA GLU A 47 -23.27 -20.62 -19.35
C GLU A 47 -22.61 -21.76 -18.55
N GLU A 48 -22.33 -21.51 -17.27
CA GLU A 48 -21.58 -22.46 -16.43
C GLU A 48 -21.96 -22.29 -14.94
N PRO A 49 -22.18 -23.39 -14.19
CA PRO A 49 -22.39 -23.34 -12.74
C PRO A 49 -21.25 -22.63 -12.01
N TYR A 50 -21.56 -21.83 -10.99
CA TYR A 50 -20.56 -21.04 -10.25
C TYR A 50 -19.43 -21.91 -9.68
N LYS A 51 -19.78 -23.09 -9.13
CA LYS A 51 -18.81 -24.06 -8.61
C LYS A 51 -17.78 -24.50 -9.65
N ASN A 52 -18.22 -24.82 -10.87
CA ASN A 52 -17.31 -25.25 -11.94
C ASN A 52 -16.37 -24.11 -12.37
N ARG A 53 -16.91 -22.88 -12.38
CA ARG A 53 -16.12 -21.68 -12.66
C ARG A 53 -15.02 -21.48 -11.61
N ILE A 54 -15.34 -21.59 -10.31
CA ILE A 54 -14.33 -21.56 -9.23
C ILE A 54 -13.28 -22.64 -9.46
N ASP A 55 -13.70 -23.90 -9.63
CA ASP A 55 -12.79 -25.04 -9.79
C ASP A 55 -11.84 -24.88 -10.99
N SER A 56 -12.32 -24.25 -12.07
CA SER A 56 -11.54 -23.94 -13.26
C SER A 56 -10.46 -22.89 -12.98
N TYR A 57 -10.81 -21.80 -12.29
CA TYR A 57 -9.83 -20.77 -11.89
C TYR A 57 -8.83 -21.29 -10.85
N GLN A 58 -9.27 -22.08 -9.87
CA GLN A 58 -8.38 -22.71 -8.88
C GLN A 58 -7.35 -23.60 -9.55
N ARG A 59 -7.75 -24.46 -10.50
CA ARG A 59 -6.83 -25.29 -11.28
C ARG A 59 -5.87 -24.49 -12.15
N LYS A 60 -6.35 -23.38 -12.73
CA LYS A 60 -5.53 -22.54 -13.62
C LYS A 60 -4.48 -21.73 -12.87
N ILE A 61 -4.79 -21.28 -11.66
CA ILE A 61 -3.98 -20.33 -10.90
C ILE A 61 -3.21 -21.03 -9.77
N GLU A 62 -3.60 -22.27 -9.45
CA GLU A 62 -3.03 -23.06 -8.35
C GLU A 62 -3.19 -22.37 -6.98
N LEU A 63 -4.29 -21.64 -6.82
CA LEU A 63 -4.68 -20.98 -5.58
C LEU A 63 -6.14 -21.30 -5.25
N THR A 64 -6.48 -21.34 -3.97
CA THR A 64 -7.84 -21.59 -3.49
C THR A 64 -8.77 -20.40 -3.67
N GLU A 65 -8.23 -19.18 -3.72
CA GLU A 65 -9.00 -17.96 -3.97
C GLU A 65 -8.14 -16.84 -4.59
N ASP A 66 -8.77 -15.69 -4.85
CA ASP A 66 -8.15 -14.51 -5.42
C ASP A 66 -7.28 -13.69 -4.46
N VAL A 67 -7.09 -14.13 -3.21
CA VAL A 67 -6.23 -13.44 -2.23
C VAL A 67 -5.34 -14.41 -1.46
N GLN A 68 -4.06 -14.08 -1.41
CA GLN A 68 -3.10 -14.69 -0.51
C GLN A 68 -2.88 -13.77 0.70
N THR A 69 -2.91 -14.33 1.90
CA THR A 69 -2.76 -13.61 3.18
C THR A 69 -1.71 -14.31 4.01
N GLY A 70 -0.92 -13.55 4.77
CA GLY A 70 0.11 -14.13 5.61
C GLY A 70 0.98 -13.08 6.29
N ILE A 71 1.95 -13.58 7.06
CA ILE A 71 2.98 -12.78 7.72
C ILE A 71 4.27 -12.90 6.93
N GLY A 72 5.07 -11.83 6.93
CA GLY A 72 6.40 -11.86 6.36
C GLY A 72 7.27 -10.74 6.91
N GLN A 73 8.54 -10.71 6.53
CA GLN A 73 9.42 -9.59 6.82
C GLN A 73 9.60 -8.69 5.61
N LEU A 74 9.66 -7.39 5.86
CA LEU A 74 9.96 -6.37 4.86
C LEU A 74 11.19 -5.60 5.36
N ASP A 75 12.36 -5.94 4.83
CA ASP A 75 13.66 -5.46 5.31
C ASP A 75 13.84 -5.68 6.83
N GLY A 76 13.49 -6.87 7.30
CA GLY A 76 13.54 -7.30 8.70
C GLY A 76 12.41 -6.81 9.60
N ILE A 77 11.42 -6.08 9.06
CA ILE A 77 10.23 -5.63 9.80
C ILE A 77 9.10 -6.64 9.58
N ASN A 78 8.59 -7.24 10.65
CA ASN A 78 7.43 -8.14 10.55
C ASN A 78 6.18 -7.34 10.11
N VAL A 79 5.54 -7.78 9.04
CA VAL A 79 4.32 -7.18 8.46
C VAL A 79 3.28 -8.27 8.26
N ALA A 80 2.01 -7.92 8.44
CA ALA A 80 0.88 -8.67 7.92
C ALA A 80 0.57 -8.16 6.51
N ILE A 81 0.45 -9.05 5.53
CA ILE A 81 0.22 -8.66 4.14
C ILE A 81 -0.87 -9.52 3.47
N ALA A 82 -1.75 -8.85 2.73
CA ALA A 82 -2.67 -9.48 1.80
C ALA A 82 -2.34 -9.06 0.36
N VAL A 83 -2.37 -10.01 -0.57
CA VAL A 83 -2.11 -9.77 -1.98
C VAL A 83 -3.22 -10.36 -2.83
N MET A 84 -4.03 -9.49 -3.43
CA MET A 84 -5.08 -9.87 -4.35
C MET A 84 -4.51 -10.26 -5.73
N ASN A 85 -5.18 -11.17 -6.42
CA ASN A 85 -4.82 -11.71 -7.71
C ASN A 85 -5.95 -11.51 -8.72
N PHE A 86 -5.82 -10.48 -9.55
CA PHE A 86 -6.81 -10.15 -10.57
C PHE A 86 -7.04 -11.27 -11.61
N GLN A 87 -6.10 -12.22 -11.75
CA GLN A 87 -6.26 -13.33 -12.69
C GLN A 87 -7.37 -14.28 -12.26
N PHE A 88 -7.70 -14.36 -10.96
CA PHE A 88 -8.75 -15.20 -10.41
C PHE A 88 -10.08 -14.44 -10.43
N MET A 89 -10.98 -14.79 -11.36
CA MET A 89 -12.30 -14.16 -11.49
C MET A 89 -12.31 -12.62 -11.44
N GLY A 90 -11.26 -11.98 -11.98
CA GLY A 90 -11.11 -10.52 -11.96
C GLY A 90 -10.80 -9.94 -10.58
N GLY A 91 -10.25 -10.73 -9.65
CA GLY A 91 -10.01 -10.33 -8.26
C GLY A 91 -11.28 -9.88 -7.55
N SER A 92 -12.43 -10.47 -7.92
CA SER A 92 -13.73 -10.03 -7.42
C SER A 92 -13.91 -10.45 -5.96
N MET A 93 -14.13 -9.48 -5.07
CA MET A 93 -14.26 -9.76 -3.64
C MET A 93 -15.54 -10.56 -3.34
N GLY A 94 -15.37 -11.81 -2.93
CA GLY A 94 -16.40 -12.68 -2.36
C GLY A 94 -16.19 -12.95 -0.86
N SER A 95 -16.95 -13.88 -0.29
CA SER A 95 -16.99 -14.17 1.15
C SER A 95 -15.65 -14.63 1.70
N VAL A 96 -14.93 -15.50 0.96
CA VAL A 96 -13.61 -15.99 1.37
C VAL A 96 -12.58 -14.88 1.35
N VAL A 97 -12.60 -14.02 0.33
CA VAL A 97 -11.72 -12.84 0.24
C VAL A 97 -11.91 -11.96 1.47
N GLY A 98 -13.17 -11.68 1.80
CA GLY A 98 -13.51 -10.89 2.98
C GLY A 98 -13.13 -11.56 4.31
N GLU A 99 -13.32 -12.87 4.45
CA GLU A 99 -12.89 -13.63 5.63
C GLU A 99 -11.36 -13.63 5.80
N LYS A 100 -10.59 -14.00 4.76
CA LYS A 100 -9.13 -14.04 4.83
C LYS A 100 -8.52 -12.68 5.19
N ILE A 101 -8.99 -11.61 4.55
CA ILE A 101 -8.52 -10.25 4.87
C ILE A 101 -8.91 -9.86 6.30
N THR A 102 -10.13 -10.19 6.74
CA THR A 102 -10.57 -9.87 8.11
C THR A 102 -9.73 -10.61 9.15
N ARG A 103 -9.47 -11.91 8.97
CA ARG A 103 -8.59 -12.70 9.85
C ARG A 103 -7.18 -12.15 9.91
N LEU A 104 -6.63 -11.73 8.77
CA LEU A 104 -5.32 -11.08 8.72
C LEU A 104 -5.32 -9.78 9.54
N ILE A 105 -6.35 -8.94 9.41
CA ILE A 105 -6.47 -7.69 10.19
C ILE A 105 -6.57 -7.98 11.69
N GLU A 106 -7.37 -8.97 12.09
CA GLU A 106 -7.52 -9.37 13.49
C GLU A 106 -6.23 -9.97 14.07
N TYR A 107 -5.51 -10.75 13.27
CA TYR A 107 -4.18 -11.25 13.62
C TYR A 107 -3.20 -10.09 13.80
N ALA A 108 -3.11 -9.19 12.82
CA ALA A 108 -2.26 -8.01 12.87
C ALA A 108 -2.60 -7.10 14.07
N THR A 109 -3.89 -7.01 14.41
CA THR A 109 -4.41 -6.30 15.59
C THR A 109 -3.89 -6.90 16.89
N LYS A 110 -3.94 -8.23 17.01
CA LYS A 110 -3.50 -8.96 18.20
C LYS A 110 -1.98 -8.88 18.40
N ASP A 111 -1.23 -9.00 17.30
CA ASP A 111 0.22 -9.07 17.30
C ASP A 111 0.90 -7.70 17.06
N PHE A 112 0.11 -6.62 16.98
CA PHE A 112 0.57 -5.24 16.76
C PHE A 112 1.44 -5.09 15.52
N LEU A 113 1.06 -5.79 14.43
CA LEU A 113 1.80 -5.78 13.17
C LEU A 113 1.29 -4.68 12.23
N PRO A 114 2.17 -4.00 11.48
CA PRO A 114 1.80 -3.27 10.26
C PRO A 114 0.93 -4.13 9.34
N LEU A 115 0.00 -3.48 8.65
CA LEU A 115 -0.85 -4.12 7.66
C LEU A 115 -0.64 -3.50 6.28
N ILE A 116 -0.41 -4.36 5.29
CA ILE A 116 -0.30 -3.96 3.88
C ILE A 116 -1.30 -4.77 3.06
N ILE A 117 -2.11 -4.11 2.21
CA ILE A 117 -3.04 -4.82 1.32
C ILE A 117 -2.81 -4.37 -0.12
N VAL A 118 -2.30 -5.27 -0.95
CA VAL A 118 -2.17 -5.05 -2.40
C VAL A 118 -3.51 -5.33 -3.07
N CYS A 119 -4.19 -4.27 -3.48
CA CYS A 119 -5.52 -4.29 -4.05
C CYS A 119 -5.44 -4.51 -5.58
N ALA A 120 -6.20 -5.49 -6.06
CA ALA A 120 -6.35 -5.79 -7.48
C ALA A 120 -7.73 -6.41 -7.72
N SER A 121 -8.71 -5.63 -8.15
CA SER A 121 -10.11 -6.06 -8.20
C SER A 121 -10.92 -5.33 -9.28
N GLY A 122 -11.82 -6.08 -9.91
CA GLY A 122 -12.90 -5.57 -10.77
C GLY A 122 -14.18 -5.19 -10.00
N GLY A 123 -14.28 -5.49 -8.71
CA GLY A 123 -15.46 -5.19 -7.88
C GLY A 123 -15.90 -6.35 -6.98
N ALA A 124 -17.17 -6.34 -6.58
CA ALA A 124 -17.75 -7.40 -5.75
C ALA A 124 -18.12 -8.63 -6.59
N ARG A 125 -18.01 -9.83 -5.99
CA ARG A 125 -18.35 -11.09 -6.67
C ARG A 125 -19.86 -11.30 -6.75
N MET A 126 -20.44 -11.01 -7.91
CA MET A 126 -21.90 -11.04 -8.10
C MET A 126 -22.52 -12.41 -7.83
N GLN A 127 -21.77 -13.49 -8.04
CA GLN A 127 -22.20 -14.87 -7.82
C GLN A 127 -22.49 -15.19 -6.34
N GLU A 128 -22.04 -14.35 -5.40
CA GLU A 128 -22.38 -14.49 -3.99
C GLU A 128 -23.34 -13.38 -3.50
N GLY A 129 -23.84 -12.54 -4.42
CA GLY A 129 -24.87 -11.54 -4.15
C GLY A 129 -24.53 -10.57 -3.02
N SER A 130 -25.46 -10.42 -2.07
CA SER A 130 -25.31 -9.51 -0.93
C SER A 130 -24.18 -9.90 0.01
N LEU A 131 -23.74 -11.17 0.04
CA LEU A 131 -22.62 -11.58 0.88
C LEU A 131 -21.34 -10.88 0.45
N SER A 132 -21.10 -10.72 -0.85
CA SER A 132 -19.98 -9.95 -1.38
C SER A 132 -20.04 -8.48 -0.99
N LEU A 133 -21.22 -7.87 -1.00
CA LEU A 133 -21.41 -6.48 -0.56
C LEU A 133 -21.08 -6.33 0.93
N MET A 134 -21.53 -7.28 1.77
CA MET A 134 -21.27 -7.23 3.21
C MET A 134 -19.80 -7.36 3.58
N GLN A 135 -18.95 -7.92 2.70
CA GLN A 135 -17.51 -7.96 2.95
C GLN A 135 -16.89 -6.55 3.03
N MET A 136 -17.45 -5.56 2.32
CA MET A 136 -17.02 -4.16 2.46
C MET A 136 -17.17 -3.69 3.91
N ALA A 137 -18.35 -3.92 4.50
CA ALA A 137 -18.65 -3.51 5.86
C ALA A 137 -17.81 -4.28 6.88
N LYS A 138 -17.66 -5.60 6.67
CA LYS A 138 -16.87 -6.48 7.54
C LYS A 138 -15.41 -6.03 7.63
N ILE A 139 -14.72 -5.92 6.49
CA ILE A 139 -13.32 -5.51 6.46
C ILE A 139 -13.16 -4.10 7.03
N SER A 140 -14.06 -3.18 6.68
CA SER A 140 -14.01 -1.79 7.18
C SER A 140 -14.20 -1.72 8.70
N SER A 141 -15.05 -2.58 9.27
CA SER A 141 -15.24 -2.67 10.73
C SER A 141 -13.99 -3.20 11.43
N ALA A 142 -13.32 -4.21 10.88
CA ALA A 142 -12.07 -4.73 11.42
C ALA A 142 -10.94 -3.69 11.34
N LEU A 143 -10.84 -2.97 10.21
CA LEU A 143 -9.91 -1.85 10.05
C LEU A 143 -10.19 -0.71 11.04
N TYR A 144 -11.47 -0.42 11.33
CA TYR A 144 -11.82 0.59 12.31
C TYR A 144 -11.25 0.26 13.70
N ASP A 145 -11.36 -0.98 14.17
CA ASP A 145 -10.74 -1.38 15.44
C ASP A 145 -9.21 -1.29 15.38
N TYR A 146 -8.60 -1.83 14.31
CA TYR A 146 -7.16 -1.82 14.06
C TYR A 146 -6.57 -0.40 14.07
N GLN A 147 -7.17 0.56 13.35
CA GLN A 147 -6.67 1.93 13.26
C GLN A 147 -7.14 2.81 14.42
N SER A 148 -8.41 2.73 14.83
CA SER A 148 -8.98 3.67 15.80
C SER A 148 -8.70 3.29 17.23
N ASN A 149 -8.82 2.01 17.58
CA ASN A 149 -8.66 1.54 18.96
C ASN A 149 -7.21 1.15 19.26
N LYS A 150 -6.52 0.53 18.30
CA LYS A 150 -5.13 0.09 18.47
C LYS A 150 -4.08 1.05 17.92
N LYS A 151 -4.50 2.04 17.12
CA LYS A 151 -3.60 3.03 16.48
C LYS A 151 -2.52 2.39 15.60
N LEU A 152 -2.83 1.22 15.03
CA LEU A 152 -1.96 0.50 14.12
C LEU A 152 -2.09 1.07 12.69
N PHE A 153 -1.10 0.76 11.86
CA PHE A 153 -0.89 1.46 10.60
C PHE A 153 -1.18 0.57 9.39
N TYR A 154 -1.98 1.08 8.47
CA TYR A 154 -2.48 0.35 7.32
C TYR A 154 -2.13 1.07 6.00
N VAL A 155 -1.56 0.31 5.05
CA VAL A 155 -1.23 0.76 3.70
C VAL A 155 -1.92 -0.09 2.64
N PRO A 156 -3.00 0.41 2.00
CA PRO A 156 -3.45 -0.11 0.73
C PRO A 156 -2.51 0.29 -0.41
N ILE A 157 -2.20 -0.68 -1.27
CA ILE A 157 -1.47 -0.48 -2.52
C ILE A 157 -2.41 -0.77 -3.68
N LEU A 158 -2.80 0.28 -4.41
CA LEU A 158 -3.75 0.23 -5.52
C LEU A 158 -3.02 -0.15 -6.80
N THR A 159 -3.34 -1.32 -7.33
CA THR A 159 -2.79 -1.81 -8.59
C THR A 159 -3.84 -1.76 -9.71
N SER A 160 -3.42 -2.01 -10.94
CA SER A 160 -4.31 -1.99 -12.09
C SER A 160 -4.99 -3.35 -12.33
N PRO A 161 -6.33 -3.45 -12.31
CA PRO A 161 -7.30 -2.45 -11.87
C PRO A 161 -7.64 -2.57 -10.37
N THR A 162 -8.09 -1.46 -9.75
CA THR A 162 -8.74 -1.46 -8.44
C THR A 162 -10.06 -0.72 -8.56
N THR A 163 -11.18 -1.46 -8.58
CA THR A 163 -12.50 -0.87 -8.82
C THR A 163 -13.62 -1.32 -7.89
N GLY A 164 -14.74 -0.58 -7.91
CA GLY A 164 -15.99 -0.98 -7.29
C GLY A 164 -15.90 -1.06 -5.77
N GLY A 165 -16.35 -2.19 -5.21
CA GLY A 165 -16.43 -2.40 -3.77
C GLY A 165 -15.09 -2.29 -3.05
N VAL A 166 -13.99 -2.72 -3.68
CA VAL A 166 -12.64 -2.63 -3.07
C VAL A 166 -12.21 -1.17 -2.96
N THR A 167 -12.36 -0.37 -4.02
CA THR A 167 -12.10 1.08 -3.99
C THR A 167 -13.00 1.80 -2.99
N ALA A 168 -14.27 1.40 -2.86
CA ALA A 168 -15.22 2.01 -1.93
C ALA A 168 -15.15 1.45 -0.50
N SER A 169 -14.14 0.65 -0.17
CA SER A 169 -13.93 0.11 1.18
C SER A 169 -12.44 0.11 1.52
N PHE A 170 -11.85 -1.02 1.86
CA PHE A 170 -10.50 -1.12 2.40
C PHE A 170 -9.42 -0.54 1.48
N GLY A 171 -9.62 -0.48 0.16
CA GLY A 171 -8.68 0.18 -0.75
C GLY A 171 -8.47 1.67 -0.47
N MET A 172 -9.43 2.35 0.16
CA MET A 172 -9.39 3.81 0.43
C MET A 172 -9.42 4.16 1.92
N LEU A 173 -9.25 3.18 2.82
CA LEU A 173 -9.25 3.39 4.28
C LEU A 173 -7.84 3.39 4.89
N GLY A 174 -6.80 3.51 4.06
CA GLY A 174 -5.41 3.54 4.50
C GLY A 174 -5.04 4.76 5.33
N ASP A 175 -4.07 4.60 6.22
CA ASP A 175 -3.34 5.74 6.79
C ASP A 175 -2.51 6.45 5.70
N ILE A 176 -1.96 5.67 4.77
CA ILE A 176 -1.26 6.12 3.57
C ILE A 176 -1.72 5.24 2.41
N ILE A 177 -2.23 5.85 1.34
CA ILE A 177 -2.71 5.14 0.16
C ILE A 177 -1.67 5.30 -0.95
N ILE A 178 -1.17 4.17 -1.46
CA ILE A 178 -0.17 4.14 -2.53
C ILE A 178 -0.82 3.62 -3.81
N ALA A 179 -0.56 4.25 -4.95
CA ALA A 179 -0.93 3.74 -6.26
C ALA A 179 0.30 3.32 -7.08
N GLU A 180 0.15 2.28 -7.91
CA GLU A 180 1.14 2.00 -8.97
C GLU A 180 0.96 2.98 -10.15
N PRO A 181 2.04 3.30 -10.88
CA PRO A 181 1.96 4.10 -12.11
C PRO A 181 0.98 3.50 -13.13
N ASN A 182 0.19 4.35 -13.78
CA ASN A 182 -0.84 4.00 -14.75
C ASN A 182 -1.93 3.05 -14.22
N ALA A 183 -2.08 2.91 -12.90
CA ALA A 183 -3.10 2.06 -12.33
C ALA A 183 -4.50 2.59 -12.65
N TYR A 184 -5.39 1.69 -13.10
CA TYR A 184 -6.80 2.00 -13.32
C TYR A 184 -7.57 1.90 -12.01
N ILE A 185 -7.98 3.05 -11.45
CA ILE A 185 -8.63 3.14 -10.14
C ILE A 185 -9.98 3.83 -10.32
N ALA A 186 -11.07 3.17 -9.94
CA ALA A 186 -12.41 3.73 -10.16
C ALA A 186 -13.49 3.09 -9.30
N PHE A 187 -14.42 3.89 -8.75
CA PHE A 187 -15.63 3.31 -8.18
C PHE A 187 -16.50 2.65 -9.27
N ALA A 188 -16.89 3.42 -10.29
CA ALA A 188 -17.63 2.91 -11.45
C ALA A 188 -16.71 2.78 -12.66
N GLY A 189 -16.76 1.63 -13.33
CA GLY A 189 -15.98 1.40 -14.55
C GLY A 189 -16.40 2.32 -15.70
N LYS A 190 -15.46 2.63 -16.60
CA LYS A 190 -15.64 3.52 -17.76
C LYS A 190 -16.92 3.19 -18.53
N ARG A 191 -17.10 1.91 -18.86
CA ARG A 191 -18.28 1.38 -19.57
C ARG A 191 -19.61 1.76 -18.91
N VAL A 192 -19.70 1.65 -17.59
CA VAL A 192 -20.94 1.93 -16.84
C VAL A 192 -21.26 3.42 -16.87
N ILE A 193 -20.25 4.27 -16.73
CA ILE A 193 -20.41 5.73 -16.77
C ILE A 193 -20.90 6.17 -18.16
N GLU A 194 -20.28 5.66 -19.22
CA GLU A 194 -20.64 6.01 -20.61
C GLU A 194 -22.07 5.59 -20.95
N GLN A 195 -22.48 4.39 -20.53
CA GLN A 195 -23.85 3.90 -20.73
C GLN A 195 -24.88 4.72 -19.95
N THR A 196 -24.55 5.16 -18.73
CA THR A 196 -25.48 5.91 -17.88
C THR A 196 -25.63 7.36 -18.32
N LEU A 197 -24.53 8.01 -18.70
CA LEU A 197 -24.51 9.44 -19.04
C LEU A 197 -24.65 9.71 -20.54
N ASN A 198 -24.56 8.68 -21.38
CA ASN A 198 -24.51 8.76 -22.83
C ASN A 198 -23.45 9.77 -23.32
N LYS A 199 -22.30 9.78 -22.65
CA LYS A 199 -21.14 10.65 -22.91
C LYS A 199 -19.87 9.83 -22.86
N THR A 200 -18.92 10.17 -23.72
CA THR A 200 -17.60 9.55 -23.69
C THR A 200 -16.82 9.99 -22.45
N VAL A 201 -16.23 9.02 -21.77
CA VAL A 201 -15.34 9.28 -20.64
C VAL A 201 -13.94 9.52 -21.21
N PRO A 202 -13.31 10.68 -20.92
CA PRO A 202 -11.98 10.96 -21.44
C PRO A 202 -10.97 9.87 -21.07
N ASP A 203 -10.13 9.48 -22.02
CA ASP A 203 -9.08 8.49 -21.78
C ASP A 203 -8.10 8.99 -20.70
N GLY A 204 -7.67 8.06 -19.85
CA GLY A 204 -6.81 8.38 -18.71
C GLY A 204 -7.52 9.05 -17.52
N SER A 205 -8.81 9.37 -17.60
CA SER A 205 -9.55 10.03 -16.51
C SER A 205 -9.72 9.19 -15.21
N GLN A 206 -9.34 7.92 -15.27
CA GLN A 206 -9.35 6.97 -14.15
C GLN A 206 -7.96 6.34 -13.93
N ALA A 207 -6.93 6.89 -14.56
CA ALA A 207 -5.54 6.51 -14.33
C ALA A 207 -4.99 7.22 -13.09
N ALA A 208 -4.03 6.59 -12.41
CA ALA A 208 -3.42 7.13 -11.21
C ALA A 208 -2.91 8.57 -11.38
N GLU A 209 -2.23 8.88 -12.48
CA GLU A 209 -1.65 10.19 -12.75
C GLU A 209 -2.72 11.30 -12.83
N TYR A 210 -3.91 10.98 -13.32
CA TYR A 210 -5.02 11.92 -13.41
C TYR A 210 -5.75 12.10 -12.07
N LEU A 211 -5.77 11.06 -11.23
CA LEU A 211 -6.45 11.04 -9.93
C LEU A 211 -5.58 11.61 -8.80
N PHE A 212 -4.26 11.50 -8.91
CA PHE A 212 -3.30 12.00 -7.92
C PHE A 212 -3.47 13.50 -7.57
N PRO A 213 -3.53 14.44 -8.55
CA PRO A 213 -3.71 15.85 -8.22
C PRO A 213 -5.09 16.17 -7.61
N LYS A 214 -6.03 15.21 -7.61
CA LYS A 214 -7.35 15.34 -6.96
C LYS A 214 -7.34 14.83 -5.52
N GLY A 215 -6.19 14.35 -5.03
CA GLY A 215 -6.00 13.95 -3.64
C GLY A 215 -6.63 12.60 -3.28
N LEU A 216 -6.80 11.69 -4.25
CA LEU A 216 -7.38 10.36 -3.97
C LEU A 216 -6.41 9.43 -3.21
N PHE A 217 -5.11 9.66 -3.31
CA PHE A 217 -4.08 8.86 -2.66
C PHE A 217 -2.79 9.68 -2.50
N ASP A 218 -1.90 9.20 -1.64
CA ASP A 218 -0.77 9.97 -1.13
C ASP A 218 0.46 9.90 -2.01
N LEU A 219 0.66 8.77 -2.70
CA LEU A 219 1.85 8.48 -3.48
C LEU A 219 1.56 7.68 -4.76
N ILE A 220 2.37 7.92 -5.80
CA ILE A 220 2.52 7.01 -6.93
C ILE A 220 3.93 6.41 -6.86
N VAL A 221 4.03 5.11 -6.68
CA VAL A 221 5.32 4.43 -6.47
C VAL A 221 5.46 3.26 -7.45
N PRO A 222 6.49 3.26 -8.32
CA PRO A 222 6.80 2.10 -9.16
C PRO A 222 7.18 0.88 -8.32
N ARG A 223 7.03 -0.33 -8.87
CA ARG A 223 7.32 -1.58 -8.15
C ARG A 223 8.73 -1.70 -7.58
N ASN A 224 9.72 -1.18 -8.29
CA ASN A 224 11.13 -1.32 -7.91
C ASN A 224 11.46 -0.66 -6.55
N PRO A 225 11.20 0.65 -6.35
CA PRO A 225 11.43 1.28 -5.04
C PRO A 225 10.39 0.90 -3.98
N LEU A 226 9.28 0.24 -4.32
CA LEU A 226 8.13 0.06 -3.43
C LEU A 226 8.50 -0.62 -2.11
N LYS A 227 9.30 -1.69 -2.15
CA LYS A 227 9.76 -2.38 -0.93
C LYS A 227 10.54 -1.42 -0.02
N SER A 228 11.53 -0.72 -0.56
CA SER A 228 12.29 0.27 0.21
C SER A 228 11.39 1.39 0.77
N VAL A 229 10.45 1.91 -0.01
CA VAL A 229 9.52 2.97 0.46
C VAL A 229 8.65 2.48 1.62
N LEU A 230 8.23 1.22 1.60
CA LEU A 230 7.43 0.61 2.67
C LEU A 230 8.26 0.37 3.95
N SER A 231 9.53 -0.04 3.84
CA SER A 231 10.40 -0.27 5.02
C SER A 231 10.99 1.00 5.61
N SER A 232 11.51 1.91 4.79
CA SER A 232 12.21 3.11 5.26
C SER A 232 11.26 4.25 5.58
N GLY A 233 10.05 4.22 5.03
CA GLY A 233 9.16 5.39 4.98
C GLY A 233 9.60 6.39 3.90
N TYR A 234 9.00 7.59 3.91
CA TYR A 234 9.23 8.62 2.91
C TYR A 234 9.11 10.05 3.47
N ASP A 235 9.75 10.99 2.78
CA ASP A 235 9.59 12.42 3.00
C ASP A 235 8.87 13.02 1.80
N ARG A 236 7.68 13.59 2.03
CA ARG A 236 6.95 14.36 1.02
C ARG A 236 7.07 15.84 1.36
N PHE A 237 7.62 16.60 0.42
CA PHE A 237 7.66 18.05 0.47
C PHE A 237 6.73 18.63 -0.59
N ASP A 238 5.59 19.17 -0.14
CA ASP A 238 4.62 19.84 -1.01
C ASP A 238 4.86 21.34 -0.98
N VAL A 239 5.65 21.85 -1.94
CA VAL A 239 5.97 23.28 -2.04
C VAL A 239 4.73 24.12 -2.36
N LYS A 240 3.77 23.53 -3.10
CA LYS A 240 2.56 24.23 -3.52
C LYS A 240 1.64 24.47 -2.34
N ASP A 241 1.45 23.44 -1.52
CA ASP A 241 0.59 23.51 -0.34
C ASP A 241 1.35 24.00 0.91
N GLY A 242 2.69 24.08 0.85
CA GLY A 242 3.55 24.55 1.93
C GLY A 242 3.68 23.55 3.08
N ILE A 243 3.53 22.24 2.80
CA ILE A 243 3.43 21.18 3.80
C ILE A 243 4.56 20.17 3.62
N VAL A 244 5.09 19.69 4.73
CA VAL A 244 5.95 18.50 4.76
C VAL A 244 5.27 17.40 5.55
N CYS A 245 5.31 16.19 4.98
CA CYS A 245 4.92 14.97 5.65
C CYS A 245 6.14 14.05 5.73
N ILE A 246 6.58 13.74 6.94
CA ILE A 246 7.58 12.71 7.20
C ILE A 246 6.86 11.49 7.69
N PHE A 247 7.11 10.37 7.02
CA PHE A 247 6.68 9.08 7.47
C PHE A 247 7.89 8.18 7.70
N ARG A 248 7.99 7.56 8.87
CA ARG A 248 8.99 6.54 9.19
C ARG A 248 8.35 5.37 9.92
N TRP A 249 8.82 4.18 9.56
CA TRP A 249 8.63 2.94 10.29
C TRP A 249 9.86 2.60 11.10
N GLY A 250 9.68 2.04 12.29
CA GLY A 250 10.76 1.44 13.05
C GLY A 250 11.80 2.44 13.59
N PHE A 251 11.47 3.74 13.63
CA PHE A 251 12.42 4.79 13.99
C PHE A 251 11.96 5.58 15.25
N PRO A 252 12.81 5.75 16.29
CA PRO A 252 14.15 5.18 16.46
C PRO A 252 14.15 3.71 16.95
N GLY A 253 13.00 3.03 17.01
CA GLY A 253 12.89 1.63 17.44
C GLY A 253 11.91 0.82 16.59
N LYS A 254 12.12 -0.49 16.48
CA LYS A 254 11.57 -1.40 15.45
C LYS A 254 10.05 -1.35 15.21
N ASN A 255 9.26 -0.90 16.19
CA ASN A 255 7.78 -0.89 16.12
C ASN A 255 7.19 0.52 16.28
N LEU A 256 7.99 1.59 16.20
CA LEU A 256 7.51 2.97 16.33
C LEU A 256 7.13 3.56 14.97
N ARG A 257 5.92 4.11 14.93
CA ARG A 257 5.44 4.96 13.82
C ARG A 257 5.78 6.41 14.12
N VAL A 258 6.38 7.08 13.14
CA VAL A 258 6.53 8.52 13.13
C VAL A 258 5.84 9.06 11.88
N LEU A 259 4.64 9.62 12.06
CA LEU A 259 3.98 10.44 11.03
C LEU A 259 3.97 11.88 11.54
N LEU A 260 4.79 12.72 10.93
CA LEU A 260 4.93 14.12 11.29
C LEU A 260 4.47 14.97 10.13
N ARG A 261 3.58 15.92 10.42
CA ARG A 261 3.08 16.89 9.46
C ARG A 261 3.32 18.29 10.01
N PHE A 262 4.00 19.12 9.24
CA PHE A 262 4.35 20.49 9.60
C PHE A 262 4.39 21.36 8.36
N LEU A 263 4.41 22.68 8.56
CA LEU A 263 4.49 23.63 7.46
C LEU A 263 5.95 23.83 7.09
N ILE A 264 6.24 23.96 5.79
CA ILE A 264 7.60 24.22 5.28
C ILE A 264 8.19 25.48 5.94
N LYS A 265 7.35 26.50 6.19
CA LYS A 265 7.77 27.75 6.85
C LYS A 265 8.26 27.59 8.30
N ASP A 266 7.93 26.47 8.94
CA ASP A 266 8.32 26.18 10.32
C ASP A 266 9.68 25.46 10.39
N ILE A 267 10.23 25.02 9.25
CA ILE A 267 11.57 24.43 9.16
C ILE A 267 12.61 25.54 9.28
N GLN A 268 13.55 25.38 10.20
CA GLN A 268 14.54 26.41 10.54
C GLN A 268 15.89 26.12 9.91
N SER A 269 16.33 24.86 9.95
CA SER A 269 17.64 24.43 9.44
C SER A 269 17.65 22.93 9.16
N VAL A 270 18.64 22.50 8.38
CA VAL A 270 19.01 21.09 8.23
C VAL A 270 20.35 20.89 8.93
N ARG A 271 20.47 19.87 9.78
CA ARG A 271 21.66 19.62 10.59
C ARG A 271 22.26 18.25 10.32
N ILE A 272 23.58 18.16 10.20
CA ILE A 272 24.29 16.87 10.26
C ILE A 272 24.90 16.75 11.66
N GLU A 273 24.62 15.64 12.35
CA GLU A 273 25.20 15.34 13.66
C GLU A 273 26.06 14.07 13.56
N VAL A 274 27.30 14.15 14.02
CA VAL A 274 28.20 12.99 14.12
C VAL A 274 28.06 12.35 15.50
N LYS A 275 27.50 11.14 15.55
CA LYS A 275 27.47 10.34 16.79
C LYS A 275 28.76 9.55 16.91
N GLU A 276 29.55 9.89 17.92
CA GLU A 276 30.78 9.19 18.28
C GLU A 276 30.50 7.83 18.94
N GLY A 277 31.31 6.82 18.60
CA GLY A 277 31.18 5.43 19.07
C GLY A 277 32.13 4.50 18.31
N ILE A 278 32.05 3.18 18.53
CA ILE A 278 32.90 2.17 17.85
C ILE A 278 32.78 2.29 16.31
N TYR A 279 31.62 2.74 15.83
CA TYR A 279 31.41 3.17 14.45
C TYR A 279 30.85 4.60 14.48
N ALA A 280 31.62 5.57 13.99
CA ALA A 280 31.13 6.94 13.83
C ALA A 280 29.98 6.96 12.82
N ARG A 281 28.84 7.53 13.22
CA ARG A 281 27.63 7.60 12.37
C ARG A 281 27.21 9.04 12.17
N ARG A 282 26.80 9.37 10.94
CA ARG A 282 26.22 10.68 10.61
C ARG A 282 24.71 10.53 10.52
N VAL A 283 23.99 11.40 11.20
CA VAL A 283 22.52 11.46 11.14
C VAL A 283 22.11 12.82 10.61
N LEU A 284 21.22 12.82 9.61
CA LEU A 284 20.62 14.06 9.10
C LEU A 284 19.42 14.40 9.97
N TYR A 285 19.33 15.63 10.43
CA TYR A 285 18.24 16.17 11.22
C TYR A 285 17.62 17.37 10.49
N MET A 286 16.35 17.61 10.76
CA MET A 286 15.64 18.81 10.38
C MET A 286 15.09 19.49 11.62
N ASP A 287 15.46 20.75 11.84
CA ASP A 287 14.99 21.51 13.00
C ASP A 287 13.69 22.23 12.67
N ILE A 288 12.69 22.02 13.52
CA ILE A 288 11.34 22.55 13.34
C ILE A 288 10.97 23.42 14.53
N ARG A 289 10.54 24.64 14.22
CA ARG A 289 10.09 25.62 15.19
C ARG A 289 9.00 25.02 16.09
N GLY A 290 9.32 24.88 17.38
CA GLY A 290 8.39 24.39 18.39
C GLY A 290 8.22 22.86 18.47
N GLN A 291 8.88 22.08 17.60
CA GLN A 291 8.91 20.61 17.67
C GLN A 291 10.32 20.04 17.89
N GLY A 292 11.36 20.84 17.65
CA GLY A 292 12.76 20.43 17.80
C GLY A 292 13.27 19.65 16.59
N ALA A 293 14.40 18.97 16.77
CA ALA A 293 15.11 18.27 15.70
C ALA A 293 14.52 16.88 15.40
N ILE A 294 14.10 16.66 14.16
CA ILE A 294 13.61 15.37 13.66
C ILE A 294 14.68 14.72 12.79
N PRO A 295 15.13 13.50 13.11
CA PRO A 295 16.06 12.74 12.27
C PRO A 295 15.38 12.26 10.98
N LEU A 296 16.09 12.39 9.87
CA LEU A 296 15.65 12.02 8.53
C LEU A 296 16.28 10.71 8.03
N THR A 297 17.44 10.32 8.57
CA THR A 297 18.13 9.06 8.21
C THR A 297 17.87 7.98 9.25
N ARG A 298 17.78 6.72 8.81
CA ARG A 298 17.64 5.59 9.74
C ARG A 298 18.92 5.35 10.54
N THR A 299 18.83 4.65 11.67
CA THR A 299 20.00 4.33 12.52
C THR A 299 20.87 3.21 11.95
N ASP A 300 20.35 2.42 11.02
CA ASP A 300 20.99 1.30 10.33
C ASP A 300 21.48 1.65 8.91
N GLU A 301 21.15 2.84 8.40
CA GLU A 301 21.68 3.34 7.13
C GLU A 301 23.13 3.83 7.29
N ASN A 302 24.07 3.19 6.60
CA ASN A 302 25.48 3.58 6.58
C ASN A 302 25.78 4.43 5.34
N PHE A 303 25.48 5.74 5.40
CA PHE A 303 25.91 6.68 4.37
C PHE A 303 27.37 7.09 4.56
N THR A 304 28.08 7.26 3.43
CA THR A 304 29.40 7.87 3.43
C THR A 304 29.31 9.36 3.82
N PRO A 305 30.41 9.97 4.32
CA PRO A 305 30.48 11.42 4.57
C PRO A 305 29.91 12.26 3.42
N ARG A 306 30.34 11.94 2.20
CA ARG A 306 30.03 12.70 0.99
C ARG A 306 28.55 12.59 0.62
N GLU A 307 27.95 11.40 0.76
CA GLU A 307 26.53 11.20 0.50
C GLU A 307 25.66 11.97 1.51
N MET A 308 26.07 12.04 2.77
CA MET A 308 25.36 12.80 3.80
C MET A 308 25.43 14.30 3.55
N GLU A 309 26.62 14.82 3.24
CA GLU A 309 26.81 16.23 2.91
C GLU A 309 26.01 16.62 1.67
N GLN A 310 26.00 15.77 0.65
CA GLN A 310 25.23 16.02 -0.57
C GLN A 310 23.72 16.02 -0.29
N LYS A 311 23.20 15.02 0.42
CA LYS A 311 21.77 14.96 0.83
C LYS A 311 21.37 16.18 1.64
N ALA A 312 22.19 16.60 2.59
CA ALA A 312 21.92 17.79 3.39
C ALA A 312 21.90 19.07 2.54
N ALA A 313 22.84 19.21 1.61
CA ALA A 313 22.92 20.36 0.71
C ALA A 313 21.73 20.44 -0.24
N GLU A 314 21.35 19.33 -0.85
CA GLU A 314 20.18 19.25 -1.73
C GLU A 314 18.90 19.62 -0.99
N LEU A 315 18.71 19.07 0.21
CA LEU A 315 17.53 19.33 1.03
C LEU A 315 17.47 20.79 1.50
N ALA A 316 18.57 21.32 2.03
CA ALA A 316 18.65 22.70 2.51
C ALA A 316 18.42 23.71 1.38
N TYR A 317 19.00 23.45 0.19
CA TYR A 317 18.77 24.26 -1.00
C TYR A 317 17.29 24.24 -1.43
N PHE A 318 16.69 23.06 -1.46
CA PHE A 318 15.28 22.89 -1.82
C PHE A 318 14.34 23.63 -0.84
N LEU A 319 14.61 23.53 0.47
CA LEU A 319 13.81 24.17 1.53
C LEU A 319 14.14 25.65 1.74
N ARG A 320 15.24 26.16 1.17
CA ARG A 320 15.78 27.50 1.39
C ARG A 320 16.09 27.79 2.87
N VAL A 321 16.68 26.82 3.54
CA VAL A 321 17.11 26.92 4.95
C VAL A 321 18.62 26.70 5.06
N PRO A 322 19.29 27.21 6.10
CA PRO A 322 20.72 26.97 6.31
C PRO A 322 21.03 25.51 6.66
N ILE A 323 22.26 25.09 6.37
CA ILE A 323 22.85 23.85 6.87
C ILE A 323 23.65 24.19 8.13
N GLU A 324 23.39 23.47 9.21
CA GLU A 324 24.16 23.53 10.44
C GLU A 324 25.02 22.27 10.58
N VAL A 325 26.31 22.44 10.86
CA VAL A 325 27.25 21.32 11.04
C VAL A 325 27.75 21.37 12.47
N PHE A 326 27.50 20.29 13.23
CA PHE A 326 27.93 20.13 14.62
C PHE A 326 28.60 18.77 14.84
#